data_AF-A0A356T6Y8-F1
#
_entry.id   AF-A0A356T6Y8-F1
#
_cell.length_a   1.000
_cell.length_b   1.000
_cell.length_c   1.000
_cell.angle_alpha   90.00
_cell.angle_beta   90.00
_cell.angle_gamma   90.00
#
_symmetry.space_group_name_H-M   'P 1'
#
loop_
_entity.id
_entity.type
_entity.pdbx_description
1 polymer ?
#
loop_
_entity_poly.entity_id
_entity_poly.type
_entity_poly.pdbx_seq_one_letter_code
_entity_poly.pdbx_strand_id
1 'polypeptide(L)'
;MLAAWMRRLVGRRRGSVQLWRRAVARLDLDPLLADALTRHATLGDAWARCPRVDWAVDLALAARVEPQLVREGLAEIARAGRDWGAEQAPDALDAWQEDAHALAAILRAMVESEPDVRALAGKLREAERWKQRAHVEAISDQYDRAHAAAHGALADCFRRRVTTDAISVALLGRRSHPYR
;
A
#
# COMPACT_ATOMS: atom_id res chain seq x y z
N MET A 1 0.43 41.45 0.84
CA MET A 1 1.36 40.61 1.63
C MET A 1 0.98 39.11 1.62
N LEU A 2 -0.29 38.74 1.83
CA LEU A 2 -0.80 37.36 1.73
C LEU A 2 -0.58 36.68 0.36
N ALA A 3 -0.77 37.41 -0.75
CA ALA A 3 -0.61 36.88 -2.10
C ALA A 3 0.85 36.53 -2.48
N ALA A 4 1.85 37.11 -1.79
CA ALA A 4 3.27 36.78 -1.96
C ALA A 4 3.66 35.55 -1.11
N TRP A 5 3.04 35.38 0.05
CA TRP A 5 3.20 34.21 0.91
C TRP A 5 2.56 32.95 0.29
N MET A 6 1.35 33.08 -0.27
CA MET A 6 0.71 31.98 -1.03
C MET A 6 1.49 31.63 -2.30
N ARG A 7 2.07 32.61 -3.02
CA ARG A 7 2.98 32.33 -4.16
C ARG A 7 4.27 31.62 -3.74
N ARG A 8 4.83 31.93 -2.56
CA ARG A 8 5.97 31.17 -1.98
C ARG A 8 5.57 29.74 -1.58
N LEU A 9 4.35 29.52 -1.10
CA LEU A 9 3.82 28.17 -0.81
C LEU A 9 3.58 27.37 -2.09
N VAL A 10 3.05 27.99 -3.15
CA VAL A 10 2.84 27.36 -4.47
C VAL A 10 4.18 27.07 -5.16
N GLY A 11 5.17 27.97 -5.04
CA GLY A 11 6.55 27.73 -5.50
C GLY A 11 7.26 26.62 -4.73
N ARG A 12 7.03 26.52 -3.40
CA ARG A 12 7.51 25.41 -2.57
C ARG A 12 6.81 24.09 -2.88
N ARG A 13 5.53 24.10 -3.28
CA ARG A 13 4.79 22.90 -3.74
C ARG A 13 5.32 22.37 -5.07
N ARG A 14 5.65 23.23 -6.05
CA ARG A 14 6.30 22.77 -7.30
C ARG A 14 7.70 22.21 -7.04
N GLY A 15 8.47 22.86 -6.15
CA GLY A 15 9.77 22.36 -5.70
C GLY A 15 9.68 21.01 -4.96
N SER A 16 8.65 20.83 -4.12
CA SER A 16 8.43 19.56 -3.41
C SER A 16 7.97 18.43 -4.34
N VAL A 17 7.15 18.70 -5.37
CA VAL A 17 6.74 17.71 -6.37
C VAL A 17 7.92 17.23 -7.21
N GLN A 18 8.83 18.13 -7.62
CA GLN A 18 10.03 17.73 -8.36
C GLN A 18 11.03 16.97 -7.50
N LEU A 19 11.22 17.37 -6.24
CA LEU A 19 12.04 16.63 -5.27
C LEU A 19 11.47 15.24 -4.98
N TRP A 20 10.15 15.15 -4.83
CA TRP A 20 9.41 13.89 -4.66
C TRP A 20 9.63 12.94 -5.84
N ARG A 21 9.37 13.40 -7.07
CA ARG A 21 9.58 12.59 -8.28
C ARG A 21 11.01 12.11 -8.42
N ARG A 22 12.00 12.96 -8.10
CA ARG A 22 13.42 12.57 -8.12
C ARG A 22 13.78 11.57 -7.04
N ALA A 23 13.16 11.67 -5.86
CA ALA A 23 13.37 10.70 -4.78
C ALA A 23 12.81 9.34 -5.19
N VAL A 24 11.55 9.30 -5.65
CA VAL A 24 10.88 8.08 -6.14
C VAL A 24 11.64 7.42 -7.30
N ALA A 25 12.13 8.21 -8.27
CA ALA A 25 12.88 7.67 -9.41
C ALA A 25 14.25 7.05 -9.05
N ARG A 26 14.72 7.21 -7.80
CA ARG A 26 15.96 6.60 -7.29
C ARG A 26 15.70 5.35 -6.46
N LEU A 27 14.43 5.06 -6.18
CA LEU A 27 14.03 3.87 -5.46
C LEU A 27 13.83 2.75 -6.49
N ASP A 28 14.27 1.56 -6.13
CA ASP A 28 14.00 0.34 -6.89
C ASP A 28 12.59 -0.16 -6.53
N LEU A 29 11.57 0.54 -7.02
CA LEU A 29 10.16 0.23 -6.78
C LEU A 29 9.56 -0.55 -7.95
N ASP A 30 8.46 -1.23 -7.67
CA ASP A 30 7.57 -1.71 -8.72
C ASP A 30 7.26 -0.60 -9.75
N PRO A 31 7.39 -0.85 -11.07
CA PRO A 31 7.20 0.18 -12.10
C PRO A 31 5.81 0.82 -12.10
N LEU A 32 4.76 0.07 -11.75
CA LEU A 32 3.39 0.59 -11.67
C LEU A 32 3.23 1.47 -10.42
N LEU A 33 3.87 1.10 -9.32
CA LEU A 33 3.95 1.94 -8.13
C LEU A 33 4.70 3.24 -8.43
N ALA A 34 5.86 3.17 -9.09
CA ALA A 34 6.63 4.35 -9.48
C ALA A 34 5.84 5.27 -10.43
N ASP A 35 5.14 4.71 -11.42
CA ASP A 35 4.27 5.46 -12.32
C ASP A 35 3.10 6.12 -11.56
N ALA A 36 2.43 5.40 -10.67
CA ALA A 36 1.37 5.96 -9.83
C ALA A 36 1.90 7.13 -8.96
N LEU A 37 3.04 6.95 -8.29
CA LEU A 37 3.63 7.97 -7.42
C LEU A 37 4.12 9.20 -8.19
N THR A 38 4.49 9.06 -9.46
CA THR A 38 4.95 10.18 -10.31
C THR A 38 3.81 10.95 -10.96
N ARG A 39 2.69 10.28 -11.27
CA ARG A 39 1.45 10.90 -11.78
C ARG A 39 0.75 11.76 -10.73
N HIS A 40 0.90 11.44 -9.45
CA HIS A 40 0.27 12.15 -8.35
C HIS A 40 1.17 13.22 -7.70
N ALA A 41 0.54 14.27 -7.15
CA ALA A 41 1.26 15.42 -6.60
C ALA A 41 1.82 15.15 -5.19
N THR A 42 1.24 14.19 -4.46
CA THR A 42 1.65 13.80 -3.11
C THR A 42 1.53 12.28 -2.91
N LEU A 43 2.25 11.75 -1.91
CA LEU A 43 2.14 10.34 -1.51
C LEU A 43 0.72 9.98 -1.06
N GLY A 44 0.07 10.88 -0.31
CA GLY A 44 -1.31 10.69 0.14
C GLY A 44 -2.29 10.53 -1.02
N ASP A 45 -2.14 11.35 -2.08
CA ASP A 45 -2.98 11.25 -3.28
C ASP A 45 -2.75 9.95 -4.05
N ALA A 46 -1.50 9.50 -4.15
CA ALA A 46 -1.14 8.26 -4.84
C ALA A 46 -1.76 7.05 -4.13
N TRP A 47 -1.62 6.99 -2.80
CA TRP A 47 -2.18 5.91 -1.99
C TRP A 47 -3.70 5.93 -1.93
N ALA A 48 -4.34 7.10 -1.86
CA ALA A 48 -5.79 7.19 -1.89
C ALA A 48 -6.41 6.60 -3.16
N ARG A 49 -5.65 6.61 -4.27
CA ARG A 49 -6.10 6.07 -5.56
C ARG A 49 -5.70 4.62 -5.80
N CYS A 50 -4.69 4.12 -5.12
CA CYS A 50 -4.28 2.71 -5.21
C CYS A 50 -3.82 2.21 -3.84
N PRO A 51 -4.76 1.87 -2.94
CA PRO A 51 -4.46 1.49 -1.57
C PRO A 51 -4.03 0.02 -1.50
N ARG A 52 -2.87 -0.28 -2.08
CA ARG A 52 -2.28 -1.62 -2.12
C ARG A 52 -1.32 -1.82 -0.94
N VAL A 53 -1.55 -2.86 -0.14
CA VAL A 53 -0.69 -3.15 1.03
C VAL A 53 0.75 -3.46 0.64
N ASP A 54 0.97 -4.24 -0.41
CA ASP A 54 2.29 -4.59 -0.92
C ASP A 54 3.07 -3.34 -1.35
N TRP A 55 2.40 -2.41 -2.03
CA TRP A 55 2.99 -1.13 -2.41
C TRP A 55 3.27 -0.21 -1.22
N ALA A 56 2.44 -0.25 -0.17
CA ALA A 56 2.69 0.52 1.04
C ALA A 56 3.94 0.03 1.77
N VAL A 57 4.14 -1.29 1.84
CA VAL A 57 5.33 -1.87 2.48
C VAL A 57 6.58 -1.71 1.62
N ASP A 58 6.49 -1.98 0.30
CA ASP A 58 7.60 -1.79 -0.65
C ASP A 58 8.16 -0.35 -0.58
N LEU A 59 7.25 0.65 -0.59
CA LEU A 59 7.67 2.04 -0.46
C LEU A 59 8.33 2.33 0.89
N ALA A 60 7.85 1.77 2.00
CA ALA A 60 8.44 1.99 3.32
C ALA A 60 9.86 1.40 3.41
N LEU A 61 10.06 0.21 2.81
CA LEU A 61 11.36 -0.45 2.74
C LEU A 61 12.33 0.31 1.85
N ALA A 62 11.91 0.65 0.63
CA ALA A 62 12.73 1.42 -0.30
C ALA A 62 13.09 2.81 0.27
N ALA A 63 12.16 3.44 0.98
CA ALA A 63 12.38 4.69 1.71
C ALA A 63 13.33 4.56 2.91
N ARG A 64 13.64 3.33 3.33
CA ARG A 64 14.41 3.04 4.56
C ARG A 64 13.77 3.66 5.79
N VAL A 65 12.44 3.53 5.90
CA VAL A 65 11.74 3.81 7.15
C VAL A 65 12.37 2.98 8.27
N GLU A 66 12.37 3.53 9.48
CA GLU A 66 12.89 2.85 10.65
C GLU A 66 12.39 1.39 10.74
N PRO A 67 13.29 0.38 10.80
CA PRO A 67 12.89 -1.03 10.74
C PRO A 67 11.88 -1.43 11.82
N GLN A 68 11.95 -0.81 13.00
CA GLN A 68 11.01 -1.06 14.10
C GLN A 68 9.58 -0.65 13.73
N LEU A 69 9.40 0.51 13.07
CA LEU A 69 8.08 0.97 12.62
C LEU A 69 7.51 0.05 11.54
N VAL A 70 8.36 -0.43 10.64
CA VAL A 70 7.95 -1.40 9.60
C VAL A 70 7.49 -2.70 10.25
N ARG A 71 8.25 -3.25 11.20
CA ARG A 71 7.86 -4.46 11.95
C ARG A 71 6.55 -4.29 12.71
N GLU A 72 6.36 -3.15 13.37
CA GLU A 72 5.09 -2.84 14.03
C GLU A 72 3.93 -2.77 13.04
N GLY A 73 4.13 -2.16 11.88
CA GLY A 73 3.13 -2.14 10.81
C GLY A 73 2.78 -3.53 10.29
N LEU A 74 3.79 -4.38 10.07
CA LEU A 74 3.59 -5.78 9.66
C LEU A 74 2.86 -6.58 10.74
N ALA A 75 3.13 -6.33 12.03
CA ALA A 75 2.41 -6.97 13.13
C ALA A 75 0.92 -6.58 13.17
N GLU A 76 0.56 -5.34 12.82
CA GLU A 76 -0.85 -4.95 12.67
C GLU A 76 -1.52 -5.65 11.49
N ILE A 77 -0.82 -5.80 10.35
CA ILE A 77 -1.30 -6.60 9.21
C ILE A 77 -1.52 -8.05 9.64
N ALA A 78 -0.55 -8.65 10.33
CA ALA A 78 -0.61 -10.03 10.81
C ALA A 78 -1.82 -10.27 11.72
N ARG A 79 -2.14 -9.33 12.63
CA ARG A 79 -3.36 -9.40 13.46
C ARG A 79 -4.62 -9.38 12.60
N ALA A 80 -4.73 -8.43 11.67
CA ALA A 80 -5.89 -8.33 10.78
C ALA A 80 -6.08 -9.59 9.92
N GLY A 81 -4.99 -10.19 9.42
CA GLY A 81 -5.07 -11.45 8.67
C GLY A 81 -5.53 -12.64 9.51
N ARG A 82 -5.17 -12.71 10.80
CA ARG A 82 -5.74 -13.73 11.71
C ARG A 82 -7.25 -13.60 11.82
N ASP A 83 -7.75 -12.37 11.95
CA ASP A 83 -9.19 -12.10 12.02
C ASP A 83 -9.91 -12.52 10.72
N TRP A 84 -9.19 -12.57 9.60
CA TRP A 84 -9.67 -13.06 8.31
C TRP A 84 -9.52 -14.58 8.13
N GLY A 85 -8.89 -15.29 9.07
CA GLY A 85 -8.65 -16.73 8.98
C GLY A 85 -7.39 -17.11 8.18
N ALA A 86 -6.46 -16.18 7.97
CA ALA A 86 -5.16 -16.45 7.34
C ALA A 86 -4.18 -17.08 8.35
N GLU A 87 -4.45 -18.28 8.84
CA GLU A 87 -3.74 -18.88 10.00
C GLU A 87 -2.21 -18.94 9.85
N GLN A 88 -1.70 -19.18 8.64
CA GLN A 88 -0.26 -19.37 8.36
C GLN A 88 0.48 -18.07 7.98
N ALA A 89 -0.26 -17.03 7.59
CA ALA A 89 0.35 -15.80 7.08
C ALA A 89 1.04 -14.93 8.15
N PRO A 90 0.55 -14.85 9.40
CA PRO A 90 1.26 -14.16 10.48
C PRO A 90 2.65 -14.72 10.75
N ASP A 91 2.78 -16.04 10.83
CA ASP A 91 4.06 -16.70 11.09
C ASP A 91 5.04 -16.47 9.92
N ALA A 92 4.51 -16.46 8.69
CA ALA A 92 5.30 -16.14 7.50
C ALA A 92 5.75 -14.66 7.46
N LEU A 93 4.91 -13.73 7.93
CA LEU A 93 5.27 -12.32 8.09
C LEU A 93 6.34 -12.12 9.17
N ASP A 94 6.25 -12.85 10.28
CA ASP A 94 7.25 -12.80 11.36
C ASP A 94 8.60 -13.41 10.93
N ALA A 95 8.56 -14.42 10.07
CA ALA A 95 9.75 -15.06 9.49
C ALA A 95 10.33 -14.32 8.27
N TRP A 96 9.75 -13.19 7.87
CA TRP A 96 10.16 -12.46 6.67
C TRP A 96 11.60 -11.90 6.78
N GLN A 97 12.39 -12.13 5.72
CA GLN A 97 13.84 -11.82 5.68
C GLN A 97 14.19 -10.73 4.65
N GLU A 98 13.41 -9.68 4.54
CA GLU A 98 13.66 -8.61 3.56
C GLU A 98 13.50 -9.02 2.07
N ASP A 99 12.98 -10.22 1.81
CA ASP A 99 12.61 -10.68 0.46
C ASP A 99 11.26 -10.09 0.04
N ALA A 100 11.29 -9.13 -0.90
CA ALA A 100 10.10 -8.44 -1.38
C ALA A 100 9.11 -9.38 -2.11
N HIS A 101 9.59 -10.41 -2.80
CA HIS A 101 8.73 -11.37 -3.51
C HIS A 101 8.01 -12.29 -2.52
N ALA A 102 8.74 -12.78 -1.50
CA ALA A 102 8.14 -13.56 -0.44
C ALA A 102 7.06 -12.75 0.31
N LEU A 103 7.35 -11.48 0.61
CA LEU A 103 6.39 -10.59 1.28
C LEU A 103 5.13 -10.37 0.45
N ALA A 104 5.28 -10.06 -0.84
CA ALA A 104 4.15 -9.85 -1.72
C ALA A 104 3.25 -11.10 -1.81
N ALA A 105 3.86 -12.30 -1.84
CA ALA A 105 3.13 -13.56 -1.83
C ALA A 105 2.35 -13.76 -0.52
N ILE A 106 2.95 -13.47 0.64
CA ILE A 106 2.31 -13.58 1.95
C ILE A 106 1.12 -12.60 2.05
N LEU A 107 1.33 -11.34 1.70
CA LEU A 107 0.29 -10.30 1.72
C LEU A 107 -0.87 -10.64 0.79
N ARG A 108 -0.57 -11.19 -0.40
CA ARG A 108 -1.59 -11.68 -1.32
C ARG A 108 -2.40 -12.83 -0.73
N ALA A 109 -1.74 -13.82 -0.13
CA ALA A 109 -2.44 -14.95 0.52
C ALA A 109 -3.37 -14.49 1.65
N MET A 110 -3.00 -13.44 2.38
CA MET A 110 -3.88 -12.82 3.38
C MET A 110 -5.11 -12.18 2.76
N VAL A 111 -4.93 -11.41 1.68
CA VAL A 111 -6.05 -10.80 0.93
C VAL A 111 -6.99 -11.88 0.39
N GLU A 112 -6.45 -12.96 -0.16
CA GLU A 112 -7.24 -14.10 -0.67
C GLU A 112 -7.96 -14.88 0.45
N SER A 113 -7.53 -14.73 1.71
CA SER A 113 -8.18 -15.33 2.87
C SER A 113 -9.35 -14.50 3.41
N GLU A 114 -9.45 -13.23 3.04
CA GLU A 114 -10.55 -12.35 3.46
C GLU A 114 -11.92 -12.99 3.10
N PRO A 115 -12.88 -13.05 4.04
CA PRO A 115 -14.14 -13.78 3.86
C PRO A 115 -14.91 -13.47 2.57
N ASP A 116 -15.05 -12.19 2.19
CA ASP A 116 -15.79 -11.77 1.01
C ASP A 116 -15.02 -12.11 -0.28
N VAL A 117 -13.70 -11.86 -0.30
CA VAL A 117 -12.82 -12.24 -1.42
C VAL A 117 -12.88 -13.74 -1.66
N ARG A 118 -12.75 -14.55 -0.61
CA ARG A 118 -12.81 -16.01 -0.68
C ARG A 118 -14.17 -16.52 -1.17
N ALA A 119 -15.26 -15.92 -0.68
CA ALA A 119 -16.61 -16.28 -1.12
C ALA A 119 -16.83 -15.97 -2.60
N LEU A 120 -16.39 -14.81 -3.07
CA LEU A 120 -16.48 -14.39 -4.48
C LEU A 120 -15.59 -15.24 -5.39
N ALA A 121 -14.37 -15.60 -4.95
CA ALA A 121 -13.51 -16.54 -5.66
C ALA A 121 -14.17 -17.92 -5.82
N GLY A 122 -14.91 -18.39 -4.81
CA GLY A 122 -15.75 -19.59 -4.89
C GLY A 122 -16.80 -19.49 -5.99
N LYS A 123 -17.58 -18.40 -5.99
CA LYS A 123 -18.62 -18.13 -6.98
C LYS A 123 -18.07 -17.98 -8.41
N LEU A 124 -16.92 -17.32 -8.56
CA LEU A 124 -16.27 -17.15 -9.86
C LEU A 124 -15.89 -18.51 -10.46
N ARG A 125 -15.22 -19.37 -9.68
CA ARG A 125 -14.84 -20.72 -10.10
C ARG A 125 -16.04 -21.58 -10.50
N GLU A 126 -17.16 -21.42 -9.80
CA GLU A 126 -18.41 -22.11 -10.14
C GLU A 126 -19.02 -21.56 -11.44
N ALA A 127 -19.11 -20.24 -11.60
CA ALA A 127 -19.63 -19.60 -12.81
C ALA A 127 -18.80 -19.96 -14.06
N GLU A 128 -17.47 -20.00 -13.93
CA GLU A 128 -16.54 -20.44 -14.97
C GLU A 128 -16.76 -21.91 -15.34
N ARG A 129 -16.93 -22.79 -14.34
CA ARG A 129 -17.20 -24.22 -14.56
C ARG A 129 -18.45 -24.45 -15.39
N TRP A 130 -19.50 -23.65 -15.17
CA TRP A 130 -20.77 -23.74 -15.90
C TRP A 130 -20.84 -22.85 -17.15
N LYS A 131 -19.73 -22.20 -17.55
CA LYS A 131 -19.61 -21.35 -18.75
C LYS A 131 -20.63 -20.20 -18.82
N GLN A 132 -21.03 -19.65 -17.67
CA GLN A 132 -22.04 -18.59 -17.60
C GLN A 132 -21.43 -17.19 -17.78
N ARG A 133 -21.09 -16.82 -19.01
CA ARG A 133 -20.28 -15.63 -19.32
C ARG A 133 -20.76 -14.32 -18.69
N ALA A 134 -22.08 -14.04 -18.72
CA ALA A 134 -22.64 -12.82 -18.12
C ALA A 134 -22.52 -12.81 -16.58
N HIS A 135 -22.61 -13.98 -15.93
CA HIS A 135 -22.37 -14.08 -14.48
C HIS A 135 -20.89 -13.95 -14.13
N VAL A 136 -19.99 -14.48 -14.97
CA VAL A 136 -18.53 -14.35 -14.76
C VAL A 136 -18.13 -12.88 -14.70
N GLU A 137 -18.58 -12.05 -15.65
CA GLU A 137 -18.25 -10.62 -15.67
C GLU A 137 -18.76 -9.89 -14.42
N ALA A 138 -20.03 -10.09 -14.07
CA ALA A 138 -20.61 -9.45 -12.88
C ALA A 138 -19.96 -9.88 -11.56
N ILE A 139 -19.53 -11.14 -11.45
CA ILE A 139 -18.82 -11.66 -10.27
C ILE A 139 -17.37 -11.19 -10.26
N SER A 140 -16.71 -11.11 -11.41
CA SER A 140 -15.34 -10.58 -11.54
C SER A 140 -15.27 -9.14 -11.05
N ASP A 141 -16.21 -8.30 -11.46
CA ASP A 141 -16.29 -6.91 -10.98
C ASP A 141 -16.46 -6.81 -9.46
N GLN A 142 -17.26 -7.71 -8.87
CA GLN A 142 -17.45 -7.77 -7.42
C GLN A 142 -16.18 -8.28 -6.72
N TYR A 143 -15.53 -9.30 -7.30
CA TYR A 143 -14.28 -9.85 -6.82
C TYR A 143 -13.18 -8.79 -6.81
N ASP A 144 -13.00 -8.04 -7.91
CA ASP A 144 -11.98 -6.99 -8.00
C ASP A 144 -12.20 -5.88 -6.97
N ARG A 145 -13.46 -5.50 -6.71
CA ARG A 145 -13.81 -4.53 -5.67
C ARG A 145 -13.52 -5.06 -4.27
N ALA A 146 -13.89 -6.30 -3.97
CA ALA A 146 -13.61 -6.92 -2.68
C ALA A 146 -12.09 -7.07 -2.46
N HIS A 147 -11.37 -7.50 -3.50
CA HIS A 147 -9.92 -7.65 -3.49
C HIS A 147 -9.22 -6.29 -3.26
N ALA A 148 -9.66 -5.24 -3.94
CA ALA A 148 -9.16 -3.88 -3.72
C ALA A 148 -9.47 -3.36 -2.31
N ALA A 149 -10.66 -3.65 -1.77
CA ALA A 149 -11.05 -3.27 -0.41
C ALA A 149 -10.20 -3.98 0.65
N ALA A 150 -9.93 -5.28 0.48
CA ALA A 150 -9.07 -6.06 1.36
C ALA A 150 -7.62 -5.55 1.35
N HIS A 151 -7.06 -5.28 0.16
CA HIS A 151 -5.77 -4.59 0.06
C HIS A 151 -5.77 -3.25 0.81
N GLY A 152 -6.84 -2.46 0.67
CA GLY A 152 -6.99 -1.17 1.34
C GLY A 152 -7.04 -1.30 2.85
N ALA A 153 -7.77 -2.28 3.37
CA ALA A 153 -7.87 -2.54 4.80
C ALA A 153 -6.53 -2.95 5.42
N LEU A 154 -5.75 -3.82 4.77
CA LEU A 154 -4.41 -4.16 5.25
C LEU A 154 -3.44 -2.98 5.13
N ALA A 155 -3.52 -2.20 4.05
CA ALA A 155 -2.75 -0.97 3.89
C ALA A 155 -3.09 0.05 4.99
N ASP A 156 -4.35 0.15 5.40
CA ASP A 156 -4.79 0.97 6.53
C ASP A 156 -4.18 0.49 7.86
N CYS A 157 -4.18 -0.81 8.13
CA CYS A 157 -3.52 -1.37 9.32
C CYS A 157 -2.04 -0.99 9.38
N PHE A 158 -1.31 -1.15 8.27
CA PHE A 158 0.10 -0.76 8.17
C PHE A 158 0.29 0.74 8.43
N ARG A 159 -0.55 1.58 7.82
CA ARG A 159 -0.45 3.05 7.88
C ARG A 159 -0.69 3.65 9.26
N ARG A 160 -1.40 2.94 10.14
CA ARG A 160 -1.54 3.37 11.55
C ARG A 160 -0.19 3.40 12.27
N ARG A 161 0.80 2.64 11.79
CA ARG A 161 2.17 2.62 12.31
C ARG A 161 3.14 3.37 11.41
N VAL A 162 3.12 3.06 10.11
CA VAL A 162 3.99 3.68 9.11
C VAL A 162 3.23 4.78 8.38
N THR A 163 3.27 5.99 8.94
CA THR A 163 2.53 7.13 8.39
C THR A 163 3.15 7.66 7.11
N THR A 164 2.35 8.37 6.31
CA THR A 164 2.83 9.14 5.13
C THR A 164 3.95 10.11 5.49
N ASP A 165 3.92 10.68 6.71
CA ASP A 165 4.95 11.57 7.21
C ASP A 165 6.26 10.82 7.50
N ALA A 166 6.20 9.64 8.13
CA ALA A 166 7.38 8.82 8.38
C ALA A 166 8.12 8.46 7.07
N ILE A 167 7.37 8.07 6.04
CA ILE A 167 7.92 7.81 4.70
C ILE A 167 8.49 9.09 4.07
N SER A 168 7.75 10.20 4.16
CA SER A 168 8.19 11.47 3.59
C SER A 168 9.48 12.00 4.25
N VAL A 169 9.61 11.83 5.56
CA VAL A 169 10.82 12.17 6.34
C VAL A 169 11.99 11.31 5.89
N ALA A 170 11.80 9.99 5.80
CA ALA A 170 12.83 9.05 5.39
C ALA A 170 13.32 9.34 3.95
N LEU A 171 12.39 9.59 3.01
CA LEU A 171 12.70 9.86 1.61
C LEU A 171 13.36 11.22 1.35
N LEU A 172 12.87 12.27 2.00
CA LEU A 172 13.27 13.65 1.67
C LEU A 172 14.34 14.20 2.63
N GLY A 173 14.76 13.41 3.63
CA GLY A 173 15.72 13.83 4.65
C GLY A 173 15.27 15.05 5.46
N ARG A 174 13.97 15.40 5.39
CA ARG A 174 13.43 16.54 6.14
C ARG A 174 13.18 16.06 7.56
N ARG A 175 14.08 16.40 8.48
CA ARG A 175 13.80 16.37 9.91
C ARG A 175 12.65 17.34 10.21
N SER A 176 11.40 16.90 10.08
CA SER A 176 10.27 17.53 10.75
C SER A 176 10.22 16.98 12.16
N HIS A 177 11.09 17.50 13.03
CA HIS A 177 10.88 17.37 14.46
C HIS A 177 9.87 18.47 14.84
N PRO A 178 8.68 18.15 15.39
CA PRO A 178 7.70 19.18 15.76
C PRO A 178 8.11 20.03 16.98
N TYR A 179 9.35 19.87 17.50
CA TYR A 179 9.86 20.55 18.70
C TYR A 179 11.33 21.00 18.59
N ARG A 180 11.82 21.37 17.41
CA ARG A 180 13.11 22.06 17.26
C ARG A 180 12.99 23.33 16.45
#